data_AF-A0A0Q8E5K7-F1
#
_entry.id   AF-A0A0Q8E5K7-F1
#
_cell.length_a   1.000
_cell.length_b   1.000
_cell.length_c   1.000
_cell.angle_alpha   90.00
_cell.angle_beta   90.00
_cell.angle_gamma   90.00
#
_symmetry.space_group_name_H-M   'P 1'
#
loop_
_entity.id
_entity.type
_entity.pdbx_description
1 polymer ?
#
loop_
_entity_poly.entity_id
_entity_poly.type
_entity_poly.pdbx_seq_one_letter_code
_entity_poly.pdbx_strand_id
1 'polypeptide(L)'
;MAPSVAFPHDFAFDPAYGYDAPEALLGIPAPPAPDGFDAFWQDRCARARAVDTRPVLGPVEEERDGVRIHGVTYTSVGGVRLGGWLALPAEGPVRYGFVVGHGYGGRQEPGRDLPAPLPGAAVILPCVRGMGERGRVDGIPDLAAEHVLHGIGSRDTYVIGDCAADLWCAASALTALVPELAEAGLPGGPRLGYLGESFGGGLGALALPWDDRFGAAQLTVPTFGNHPLRLTLPCAGSGEAVRAHHREHPEVTDVLGYFDAATAATRLTLPTLVAAALFDPSVPPPGQFAVHNALAGERELQVLTAGHFAYRGMVAEAAELDANRTRFFGERLRAV
;
A
#
# COMPACT_ATOMS: atom_id res chain seq x y z
N MET A 1 -31.41 -8.60 -5.26
CA MET A 1 -30.35 -8.97 -6.20
C MET A 1 -29.67 -7.69 -6.62
N ALA A 2 -28.43 -7.46 -6.16
CA ALA A 2 -27.62 -6.39 -6.75
C ALA A 2 -27.42 -6.73 -8.24
N PRO A 3 -27.54 -5.76 -9.16
CA PRO A 3 -27.33 -6.03 -10.57
C PRO A 3 -25.90 -6.53 -10.77
N SER A 4 -25.73 -7.63 -11.54
CA SER A 4 -24.41 -8.09 -11.97
C SER A 4 -23.68 -6.93 -12.64
N VAL A 5 -22.48 -6.60 -12.16
CA VAL A 5 -21.69 -5.49 -12.68
C VAL A 5 -21.12 -5.88 -14.04
N ALA A 6 -21.91 -5.72 -15.10
CA ALA A 6 -21.48 -5.95 -16.47
C ALA A 6 -21.10 -4.62 -17.11
N PHE A 7 -19.80 -4.32 -17.16
CA PHE A 7 -19.28 -3.19 -17.91
C PHE A 7 -18.92 -3.59 -19.35
N PRO A 8 -19.18 -2.74 -20.35
CA PRO A 8 -18.58 -2.92 -21.67
C PRO A 8 -17.07 -2.69 -21.58
N HIS A 9 -16.26 -3.66 -22.01
CA HIS A 9 -14.80 -3.59 -21.99
C HIS A 9 -14.16 -4.46 -23.10
N ASP A 10 -12.89 -4.19 -23.38
CA ASP A 10 -12.13 -4.89 -24.43
C ASP A 10 -11.13 -5.95 -23.88
N PHE A 11 -11.13 -6.20 -22.56
CA PHE A 11 -10.30 -7.25 -21.97
C PHE A 11 -10.69 -8.63 -22.50
N ALA A 12 -9.67 -9.47 -22.78
CA ALA A 12 -9.85 -10.85 -23.24
C ALA A 12 -10.27 -11.84 -22.14
N PHE A 13 -10.60 -11.33 -20.96
CA PHE A 13 -11.05 -12.06 -19.77
C PHE A 13 -12.12 -11.22 -19.07
N ASP A 14 -12.88 -11.84 -18.17
CA ASP A 14 -13.85 -11.16 -17.31
C ASP A 14 -13.16 -10.56 -16.07
N PRO A 15 -13.11 -9.22 -15.91
CA PRO A 15 -12.50 -8.57 -14.75
C PRO A 15 -13.29 -8.70 -13.44
N ALA A 16 -14.52 -9.24 -13.48
CA ALA A 16 -15.26 -9.68 -12.30
C ALA A 16 -15.01 -11.17 -11.98
N TYR A 17 -14.35 -11.92 -12.88
CA TYR A 17 -14.01 -13.35 -12.74
C TYR A 17 -15.20 -14.24 -12.35
N GLY A 18 -16.38 -13.93 -12.87
CA GLY A 18 -17.62 -14.64 -12.59
C GLY A 18 -18.25 -14.35 -11.22
N TYR A 19 -17.71 -13.41 -10.44
CA TYR A 19 -18.28 -12.96 -9.18
C TYR A 19 -19.26 -11.82 -9.43
N ASP A 20 -20.55 -12.07 -9.19
CA ASP A 20 -21.64 -11.09 -9.40
C ASP A 20 -22.05 -10.35 -8.14
N ALA A 21 -21.57 -10.78 -6.96
CA ALA A 21 -21.92 -10.21 -5.67
C ALA A 21 -20.76 -10.29 -4.65
N PRO A 22 -20.64 -9.31 -3.74
CA PRO A 22 -19.59 -9.31 -2.70
C PRO A 22 -19.57 -10.57 -1.84
N GLU A 23 -20.73 -11.16 -1.56
CA GLU A 23 -20.87 -12.33 -0.69
C GLU A 23 -20.08 -13.53 -1.19
N ALA A 24 -19.96 -13.69 -2.52
CA ALA A 24 -19.18 -14.75 -3.13
C ALA A 24 -17.66 -14.55 -2.98
N LEU A 25 -17.21 -13.30 -2.74
CA LEU A 25 -15.81 -12.94 -2.52
C LEU A 25 -15.40 -12.96 -1.03
N LEU A 26 -16.36 -12.76 -0.11
CA LEU A 26 -16.13 -12.74 1.34
C LEU A 26 -15.71 -14.11 1.93
N GLY A 27 -15.87 -15.19 1.18
CA GLY A 27 -15.46 -16.54 1.59
C GLY A 27 -14.03 -16.92 1.19
N ILE A 28 -13.31 -16.07 0.45
CA ILE A 28 -11.99 -16.41 -0.10
C ILE A 28 -10.93 -16.32 1.01
N PRO A 29 -10.26 -17.43 1.35
CA PRO A 29 -9.27 -17.44 2.43
C PRO A 29 -7.91 -16.92 1.95
N ALA A 30 -7.05 -16.56 2.91
CA ALA A 30 -5.61 -16.47 2.67
C ALA A 30 -5.00 -17.88 2.49
N PRO A 31 -3.96 -18.03 1.66
CA PRO A 31 -3.16 -19.25 1.64
C PRO A 31 -2.35 -19.40 2.96
N PRO A 32 -1.87 -20.61 3.27
CA PRO A 32 -1.01 -20.82 4.43
C PRO A 32 0.33 -20.09 4.24
N ALA A 33 0.87 -19.57 5.33
CA ALA A 33 2.20 -18.96 5.33
C ALA A 33 3.29 -20.03 5.12
N PRO A 34 4.33 -19.76 4.31
CA PRO A 34 5.49 -20.63 4.23
C PRO A 34 6.28 -20.65 5.55
N ASP A 35 7.12 -21.67 5.72
CA ASP A 35 7.97 -21.79 6.91
C ASP A 35 8.88 -20.57 7.09
N GLY A 36 8.94 -20.04 8.32
CA GLY A 36 9.76 -18.88 8.64
C GLY A 36 9.26 -17.54 8.07
N PHE A 37 8.01 -17.46 7.58
CA PHE A 37 7.40 -16.22 7.08
C PHE A 37 7.51 -15.04 8.06
N ASP A 38 7.16 -15.26 9.32
CA ASP A 38 7.17 -14.20 10.35
C ASP A 38 8.58 -13.72 10.63
N ALA A 39 9.52 -14.65 10.83
CA ALA A 39 10.92 -14.33 11.06
C ALA A 39 11.54 -13.53 9.90
N PHE A 40 11.17 -13.88 8.66
CA PHE A 40 11.61 -13.17 7.46
C PHE A 40 11.16 -11.70 7.46
N TRP A 41 9.89 -11.44 7.73
CA TRP A 41 9.36 -10.07 7.74
C TRP A 41 9.80 -9.25 8.96
N GLN A 42 9.88 -9.89 10.14
CA GLN A 42 10.39 -9.26 11.35
C GLN A 42 11.86 -8.81 11.19
N ASP A 43 12.71 -9.66 10.61
CA ASP A 43 14.11 -9.29 10.31
C ASP A 43 14.18 -8.09 9.35
N ARG A 44 13.41 -8.12 8.27
CA ARG A 44 13.35 -6.99 7.31
C ARG A 44 12.90 -5.70 7.99
N CYS A 45 11.87 -5.74 8.83
CA CYS A 45 11.39 -4.57 9.55
C CYS A 45 12.45 -4.05 10.53
N ALA A 46 13.08 -4.93 11.32
CA ALA A 46 14.13 -4.57 12.25
C ALA A 46 15.31 -3.89 11.54
N ARG A 47 15.75 -4.44 10.40
CA ARG A 47 16.81 -3.85 9.57
C ARG A 47 16.44 -2.46 9.04
N ALA A 48 15.22 -2.27 8.57
CA ALA A 48 14.75 -0.98 8.09
C ALA A 48 14.62 0.06 9.22
N ARG A 49 14.16 -0.35 10.40
CA ARG A 49 14.08 0.51 11.60
C ARG A 49 15.45 0.94 12.12
N ALA A 50 16.49 0.15 11.88
CA ALA A 50 17.87 0.47 12.25
C ALA A 50 18.57 1.43 11.27
N VAL A 51 17.96 1.76 10.11
CA VAL A 51 18.53 2.71 9.15
C VAL A 51 18.50 4.12 9.74
N ASP A 52 19.66 4.76 9.80
CA ASP A 52 19.77 6.21 9.97
C ASP A 52 19.32 6.88 8.66
N THR A 53 18.04 7.29 8.63
CA THR A 53 17.39 7.76 7.40
C THR A 53 17.89 9.13 6.94
N ARG A 54 18.61 9.89 7.79
CA ARG A 54 19.15 11.24 7.50
C ARG A 54 18.23 12.05 6.59
N PRO A 55 16.97 12.28 6.98
CA PRO A 55 16.02 12.90 6.09
C PRO A 55 16.40 14.36 5.87
N VAL A 56 16.22 14.84 4.64
CA VAL A 56 16.49 16.24 4.28
C VAL A 56 15.20 16.81 3.71
N LEU A 57 14.70 17.85 4.38
CA LEU A 57 13.56 18.63 3.93
C LEU A 57 14.03 19.68 2.92
N GLY A 58 13.49 19.61 1.71
CA GLY A 58 13.74 20.56 0.64
C GLY A 58 12.92 21.84 0.78
N PRO A 59 13.06 22.76 -0.19
CA PRO A 59 12.21 23.94 -0.25
C PRO A 59 10.73 23.56 -0.43
N VAL A 60 9.84 24.51 -0.12
CA VAL A 60 8.43 24.41 -0.46
C VAL A 60 8.31 24.37 -1.98
N GLU A 61 7.68 23.33 -2.51
CA GLU A 61 7.38 23.17 -3.92
C GLU A 61 5.98 23.71 -4.25
N GLU A 62 5.05 23.60 -3.30
CA GLU A 62 3.66 23.98 -3.45
C GLU A 62 3.02 24.28 -2.09
N GLU A 63 2.01 25.15 -2.07
CA GLU A 63 1.11 25.34 -0.94
C GLU A 63 -0.33 25.31 -1.47
N ARG A 64 -1.16 24.38 -0.96
CA ARG A 64 -2.58 24.25 -1.32
C ARG A 64 -3.38 23.71 -0.16
N ASP A 65 -4.67 24.04 -0.10
CA ASP A 65 -5.63 23.47 0.86
C ASP A 65 -5.16 23.47 2.33
N GLY A 66 -4.42 24.51 2.73
CA GLY A 66 -3.90 24.68 4.09
C GLY A 66 -2.68 23.82 4.43
N VAL A 67 -1.98 23.24 3.44
CA VAL A 67 -0.73 22.49 3.63
C VAL A 67 0.41 23.05 2.78
N ARG A 68 1.61 23.10 3.36
CA ARG A 68 2.88 23.36 2.67
C ARG A 68 3.53 22.04 2.29
N ILE A 69 3.81 21.88 1.01
CA ILE A 69 4.34 20.65 0.43
C ILE A 69 5.80 20.87 0.08
N HIS A 70 6.66 20.09 0.72
CA HIS A 70 8.10 20.12 0.53
C HIS A 70 8.54 18.90 -0.25
N GLY A 71 9.58 19.04 -1.06
CA GLY A 71 10.37 17.88 -1.45
C GLY A 71 11.03 17.27 -0.21
N VAL A 72 11.09 15.95 -0.13
CA VAL A 72 11.86 15.26 0.91
C VAL A 72 12.74 14.20 0.29
N THR A 73 13.92 14.02 0.86
CA THR A 73 14.74 12.85 0.57
C THR A 73 15.07 12.14 1.89
N TYR A 74 15.26 10.82 1.83
CA TYR A 74 15.63 9.99 2.98
C TYR A 74 16.40 8.74 2.50
N THR A 75 17.18 8.15 3.40
CA THR A 75 17.98 6.95 3.13
C THR A 75 17.17 5.73 3.55
N SER A 76 17.15 4.71 2.70
CA SER A 76 16.52 3.43 2.93
C SER A 76 17.54 2.29 3.06
N VAL A 77 17.06 1.07 3.25
CA VAL A 77 17.89 -0.15 3.33
C VAL A 77 18.79 -0.28 2.10
N GLY A 78 20.04 -0.70 2.32
CA GLY A 78 21.07 -0.76 1.28
C GLY A 78 21.75 0.58 1.00
N GLY A 79 21.47 1.63 1.79
CA GLY A 79 22.07 2.95 1.62
C GLY A 79 21.48 3.74 0.43
N VAL A 80 20.37 3.25 -0.13
CA VAL A 80 19.68 3.87 -1.26
C VAL A 80 19.07 5.20 -0.81
N ARG A 81 19.29 6.27 -1.59
CA ARG A 81 18.65 7.55 -1.36
C ARG A 81 17.35 7.63 -2.17
N LEU A 82 16.23 7.77 -1.46
CA LEU A 82 14.91 7.92 -2.04
C LEU A 82 14.37 9.31 -1.78
N GLY A 83 13.41 9.72 -2.61
CA GLY A 83 12.70 10.96 -2.52
C GLY A 83 11.20 10.79 -2.38
N GLY A 84 10.52 11.92 -2.31
CA GLY A 84 9.07 12.02 -2.26
C GLY A 84 8.67 13.44 -1.88
N TRP A 85 7.54 13.55 -1.17
CA TRP A 85 7.06 14.81 -0.61
C TRP A 85 6.72 14.66 0.87
N LEU A 86 6.89 15.75 1.62
CA LEU A 86 6.37 15.93 2.97
C LEU A 86 5.40 17.11 2.96
N ALA A 87 4.13 16.84 3.23
CA ALA A 87 3.14 17.88 3.46
C ALA A 87 3.01 18.17 4.96
N LEU A 88 3.09 19.44 5.33
CA LEU A 88 2.94 19.93 6.69
C LEU A 88 1.79 20.94 6.75
N PRO A 89 1.09 21.07 7.89
CA PRO A 89 0.14 22.16 8.07
C PRO A 89 0.78 23.52 7.76
N ALA A 90 0.11 24.34 6.96
CA ALA A 90 0.55 25.71 6.68
C ALA A 90 0.52 26.54 7.97
N GLU A 91 -0.51 26.33 8.78
CA GLU A 91 -0.72 26.95 10.09
C GLU A 91 -1.06 25.91 11.16
N GLY A 92 -0.70 26.20 12.41
CA GLY A 92 -1.00 25.36 13.56
C GLY A 92 -0.04 24.18 13.76
N PRO A 93 -0.18 23.45 14.88
CA PRO A 93 0.70 22.33 15.21
C PRO A 93 0.33 21.07 14.40
N VAL A 94 1.31 20.17 14.24
CA VAL A 94 1.04 18.81 13.78
C VAL A 94 0.27 18.05 14.85
N ARG A 95 -0.80 17.38 14.44
CA ARG A 95 -1.70 16.56 15.29
C ARG A 95 -1.69 15.09 14.93
N TYR A 96 -1.34 14.76 13.70
CA TYR A 96 -1.37 13.39 13.17
C TYR A 96 -0.21 13.18 12.20
N GLY A 97 0.25 11.94 12.06
CA GLY A 97 1.24 11.55 11.07
C GLY A 97 0.68 10.51 10.10
N PHE A 98 0.96 10.65 8.82
CA PHE A 98 0.54 9.69 7.79
C PHE A 98 1.67 9.30 6.86
N VAL A 99 1.72 8.01 6.50
CA VAL A 99 2.52 7.49 5.38
C VAL A 99 1.56 7.10 4.26
N VAL A 100 1.80 7.63 3.05
CA VAL A 100 0.93 7.41 1.89
C VAL A 100 1.69 6.70 0.77
N GLY A 101 1.44 5.41 0.60
CA GLY A 101 1.96 4.62 -0.52
C GLY A 101 1.36 5.05 -1.86
N HIS A 102 1.93 4.56 -2.97
CA HIS A 102 1.47 4.90 -4.33
C HIS A 102 1.18 3.67 -5.18
N GLY A 103 0.45 3.83 -6.29
CA GLY A 103 0.24 2.79 -7.30
C GLY A 103 1.49 2.45 -8.12
N TYR A 104 1.47 1.38 -8.92
CA TYR A 104 2.67 0.85 -9.60
C TYR A 104 3.31 1.78 -10.67
N GLY A 105 2.75 2.97 -10.91
CA GLY A 105 3.35 4.01 -11.78
C GLY A 105 4.21 5.04 -11.04
N GLY A 106 4.39 4.88 -9.73
CA GLY A 106 5.07 5.89 -8.91
C GLY A 106 4.24 7.15 -8.69
N ARG A 107 4.94 8.22 -8.30
CA ARG A 107 4.40 9.58 -8.19
C ARG A 107 5.30 10.51 -8.99
N GLN A 108 4.70 11.39 -9.77
CA GLN A 108 5.40 12.51 -10.44
C GLN A 108 5.14 13.84 -9.73
N GLU A 109 4.10 13.89 -8.91
CA GLU A 109 3.67 15.03 -8.11
C GLU A 109 3.03 14.53 -6.80
N PRO A 110 2.81 15.39 -5.78
CA PRO A 110 2.17 14.98 -4.52
C PRO A 110 0.79 14.35 -4.73
N GLY A 111 0.04 14.82 -5.72
CA GLY A 111 -1.23 14.25 -6.17
C GLY A 111 -2.42 14.52 -5.24
N ARG A 112 -3.56 13.89 -5.58
CA ARG A 112 -4.87 14.09 -4.92
C ARG A 112 -4.99 13.55 -3.50
N ASP A 113 -3.97 12.88 -2.99
CA ASP A 113 -3.99 12.30 -1.64
C ASP A 113 -3.83 13.37 -0.53
N LEU A 114 -3.65 14.63 -0.93
CA LEU A 114 -3.61 15.80 -0.07
C LEU A 114 -4.83 16.69 -0.31
N PRO A 115 -5.42 17.30 0.74
CA PRO A 115 -5.02 17.19 2.15
C PRO A 115 -5.33 15.80 2.75
N ALA A 116 -4.63 15.47 3.84
CA ALA A 116 -4.85 14.20 4.55
C ALA A 116 -6.26 14.13 5.18
N PRO A 117 -6.73 12.92 5.57
CA PRO A 117 -8.09 12.74 6.10
C PRO A 117 -8.38 13.54 7.37
N LEU A 118 -7.35 13.83 8.17
CA LEU A 118 -7.48 14.57 9.43
C LEU A 118 -6.76 15.91 9.36
N PRO A 119 -7.36 17.01 9.85
CA PRO A 119 -6.72 18.32 9.87
C PRO A 119 -5.51 18.33 10.82
N GLY A 120 -4.49 19.12 10.46
CA GLY A 120 -3.23 19.16 11.21
C GLY A 120 -2.32 17.96 10.97
N ALA A 121 -2.55 17.17 9.91
CA ALA A 121 -1.71 16.03 9.58
C ALA A 121 -0.38 16.44 8.91
N ALA A 122 0.72 15.84 9.37
CA ALA A 122 1.95 15.72 8.59
C ALA A 122 1.89 14.44 7.74
N VAL A 123 2.20 14.54 6.45
CA VAL A 123 2.02 13.43 5.50
C VAL A 123 3.30 13.23 4.70
N ILE A 124 3.93 12.06 4.84
CA ILE A 124 5.02 11.67 3.93
C ILE A 124 4.46 10.82 2.78
N LEU A 125 4.79 11.23 1.56
CA LEU A 125 4.42 10.57 0.31
C LEU A 125 5.71 10.03 -0.35
N PRO A 126 6.24 8.89 0.13
CA PRO A 126 7.48 8.33 -0.41
C PRO A 126 7.26 7.81 -1.84
N CYS A 127 8.26 7.98 -2.71
CA CYS A 127 8.42 7.16 -3.91
C CYS A 127 9.30 5.96 -3.54
N VAL A 128 8.76 4.74 -3.61
CA VAL A 128 9.56 3.54 -3.31
C VAL A 128 10.59 3.31 -4.41
N ARG A 129 11.63 2.54 -4.11
CA ARG A 129 12.71 2.26 -5.07
C ARG A 129 12.18 1.74 -6.41
N GLY A 130 12.81 2.17 -7.49
CA GLY A 130 12.41 1.92 -8.87
C GLY A 130 11.30 2.83 -9.40
N MET A 131 10.53 3.52 -8.54
CA MET A 131 9.26 4.12 -8.97
C MET A 131 9.31 5.64 -9.12
N GLY A 132 9.06 6.11 -10.34
CA GLY A 132 9.10 7.53 -10.68
C GLY A 132 10.50 8.13 -10.51
N GLU A 133 10.63 9.42 -10.81
CA GLU A 133 11.96 10.05 -10.80
C GLU A 133 12.58 10.11 -9.41
N ARG A 134 11.75 10.36 -8.37
CA ARG A 134 12.20 10.43 -6.98
C ARG A 134 12.45 9.06 -6.34
N GLY A 135 12.04 7.97 -6.97
CA GLY A 135 12.32 6.61 -6.52
C GLY A 135 13.39 5.91 -7.36
N ARG A 136 13.99 6.59 -8.36
CA ARG A 136 14.94 5.97 -9.30
C ARG A 136 16.15 5.41 -8.57
N VAL A 137 16.49 4.16 -8.87
CA VAL A 137 17.69 3.47 -8.38
C VAL A 137 18.33 2.75 -9.55
N ASP A 138 19.64 2.94 -9.74
CA ASP A 138 20.37 2.32 -10.83
C ASP A 138 20.23 0.79 -10.78
N GLY A 139 19.88 0.20 -11.92
CA GLY A 139 19.68 -1.24 -12.06
C GLY A 139 18.31 -1.77 -11.63
N ILE A 140 17.45 -0.95 -11.01
CA ILE A 140 16.06 -1.31 -10.73
C ILE A 140 15.16 -0.72 -11.83
N PRO A 141 14.39 -1.55 -12.57
CA PRO A 141 13.51 -1.05 -13.62
C PRO A 141 12.41 -0.11 -13.10
N ASP A 142 12.01 0.87 -13.91
CA ASP A 142 10.92 1.82 -13.60
C ASP A 142 9.60 1.49 -14.30
N LEU A 143 9.57 0.41 -15.10
CA LEU A 143 8.36 -0.12 -15.71
C LEU A 143 7.75 -1.22 -14.83
N ALA A 144 6.44 -1.11 -14.56
CA ALA A 144 5.72 -1.99 -13.62
C ALA A 144 5.90 -3.50 -13.90
N ALA A 145 5.84 -3.89 -15.17
CA ALA A 145 5.97 -5.28 -15.61
C ALA A 145 7.39 -5.85 -15.41
N GLU A 146 8.41 -5.00 -15.47
CA GLU A 146 9.81 -5.41 -15.28
C GLU A 146 10.21 -5.33 -13.80
N HIS A 147 9.79 -4.26 -13.13
CA HIS A 147 10.04 -4.04 -11.71
C HIS A 147 9.48 -5.18 -10.86
N VAL A 148 8.24 -5.63 -11.12
CA VAL A 148 7.64 -6.76 -10.36
C VAL A 148 8.38 -8.07 -10.52
N LEU A 149 9.31 -8.19 -11.47
CA LEU A 149 10.15 -9.38 -11.67
C LEU A 149 11.58 -9.18 -11.14
N HIS A 150 11.93 -7.96 -10.71
CA HIS A 150 13.29 -7.64 -10.30
C HIS A 150 13.68 -8.41 -9.03
N GLY A 151 14.66 -9.31 -9.17
CA GLY A 151 15.15 -10.16 -8.08
C GLY A 151 14.18 -11.25 -7.64
N ILE A 152 13.12 -11.54 -8.41
CA ILE A 152 12.04 -12.47 -8.04
C ILE A 152 12.49 -13.92 -7.82
N GLY A 153 13.66 -14.32 -8.34
CA GLY A 153 14.22 -15.66 -8.15
C GLY A 153 14.66 -15.99 -6.72
N SER A 154 14.68 -15.02 -5.80
CA SER A 154 14.94 -15.27 -4.37
C SER A 154 14.17 -14.30 -3.50
N ARG A 155 13.61 -14.80 -2.39
CA ARG A 155 12.92 -13.97 -1.38
C ARG A 155 13.84 -12.92 -0.75
N ASP A 156 15.16 -13.12 -0.79
CA ASP A 156 16.12 -12.20 -0.20
C ASP A 156 16.41 -11.01 -1.14
N THR A 157 16.33 -11.22 -2.45
CA THR A 157 16.61 -10.22 -3.49
C THR A 157 15.37 -9.60 -4.10
N TYR A 158 14.18 -10.14 -3.84
CA TYR A 158 12.97 -9.69 -4.50
C TYR A 158 12.61 -8.25 -4.10
N VAL A 159 12.47 -7.38 -5.10
CA VAL A 159 12.35 -5.92 -4.90
C VAL A 159 11.15 -5.52 -4.03
N ILE A 160 10.08 -6.33 -4.01
CA ILE A 160 8.87 -6.03 -3.23
C ILE A 160 9.17 -5.99 -1.72
N GLY A 161 10.08 -6.83 -1.23
CA GLY A 161 10.50 -6.80 0.18
C GLY A 161 11.24 -5.53 0.55
N ASP A 162 11.95 -4.97 -0.42
CA ASP A 162 12.70 -3.75 -0.26
C ASP A 162 11.80 -2.51 -0.42
N CYS A 163 10.78 -2.55 -1.28
CA CYS A 163 9.74 -1.52 -1.33
C CYS A 163 8.92 -1.44 -0.04
N ALA A 164 8.63 -2.57 0.61
CA ALA A 164 8.03 -2.58 1.94
C ALA A 164 8.97 -1.92 2.98
N ALA A 165 10.28 -2.17 2.87
CA ALA A 165 11.27 -1.51 3.72
C ALA A 165 11.35 0.00 3.52
N ASP A 166 11.16 0.48 2.29
CA ASP A 166 11.09 1.90 1.99
C ASP A 166 9.96 2.61 2.74
N LEU A 167 8.81 1.94 2.95
CA LEU A 167 7.71 2.49 3.76
C LEU A 167 8.08 2.63 5.24
N TRP A 168 8.78 1.65 5.82
CA TRP A 168 9.26 1.75 7.20
C TRP A 168 10.32 2.83 7.37
N CYS A 169 11.22 2.99 6.39
CA CYS A 169 12.21 4.07 6.38
C CYS A 169 11.54 5.43 6.18
N ALA A 170 10.49 5.53 5.36
CA ALA A 170 9.69 6.74 5.23
C ALA A 170 9.00 7.12 6.56
N ALA A 171 8.45 6.15 7.29
CA ALA A 171 7.92 6.39 8.63
C ALA A 171 9.01 6.91 9.58
N SER A 172 10.23 6.35 9.54
CA SER A 172 11.36 6.84 10.36
C SER A 172 11.80 8.25 9.95
N ALA A 173 11.78 8.55 8.66
CA ALA A 173 12.05 9.89 8.14
C ALA A 173 11.00 10.92 8.62
N LEU A 174 9.72 10.55 8.57
CA LEU A 174 8.63 11.39 9.08
C LEU A 174 8.82 11.71 10.57
N THR A 175 9.05 10.69 11.41
CA THR A 175 9.21 10.89 12.87
C THR A 175 10.48 11.67 13.22
N ALA A 176 11.51 11.63 12.38
CA ALA A 176 12.74 12.41 12.55
C ALA A 176 12.58 13.87 12.10
N LEU A 177 11.75 14.15 11.09
CA LEU A 177 11.48 15.51 10.60
C LEU A 177 10.39 16.24 11.41
N VAL A 178 9.51 15.50 12.10
CA VAL A 178 8.34 16.05 12.79
C VAL A 178 8.41 15.70 14.28
N PRO A 179 8.86 16.63 15.14
CA PRO A 179 9.10 16.38 16.57
C PRO A 179 7.88 15.84 17.32
N GLU A 180 6.67 16.30 16.98
CA GLU A 180 5.42 15.85 17.59
C GLU A 180 5.14 14.36 17.35
N LEU A 181 5.81 13.75 16.36
CA LEU A 181 5.69 12.33 16.02
C LEU A 181 6.90 11.50 16.48
N ALA A 182 7.90 12.10 17.15
CA ALA A 182 9.16 11.44 17.47
C ALA A 182 9.00 10.18 18.34
N GLU A 183 7.97 10.15 19.20
CA GLU A 183 7.66 9.03 20.09
C GLU A 183 6.68 8.02 19.47
N ALA A 184 6.38 8.12 18.17
CA ALA A 184 5.50 7.17 17.51
C ALA A 184 6.02 5.73 17.67
N GLY A 185 5.15 4.80 18.04
CA GLY A 185 5.55 3.43 18.37
C GLY A 185 5.67 3.15 19.87
N LEU A 186 6.05 4.15 20.67
CA LEU A 186 6.25 3.98 22.11
C LEU A 186 4.93 3.82 22.89
N PRO A 187 4.94 3.16 24.07
CA PRO A 187 3.77 3.12 24.94
C PRO A 187 3.30 4.53 25.32
N GLY A 188 2.05 4.86 24.97
CA GLY A 188 1.47 6.19 25.21
C GLY A 188 1.86 7.26 24.18
N GLY A 189 2.80 6.97 23.28
CA GLY A 189 3.14 7.84 22.16
C GLY A 189 2.07 7.84 21.06
N PRO A 190 2.19 8.74 20.08
CA PRO A 190 1.25 8.82 18.98
C PRO A 190 1.33 7.60 18.06
N ARG A 191 0.31 7.44 17.22
CA ARG A 191 0.29 6.40 16.18
C ARG A 191 0.07 7.03 14.82
N LEU A 192 0.75 6.49 13.82
CA LEU A 192 0.66 6.93 12.43
C LEU A 192 -0.54 6.28 11.73
N GLY A 193 -1.12 7.00 10.77
CA GLY A 193 -2.03 6.42 9.78
C GLY A 193 -1.28 5.93 8.55
N TYR A 194 -1.80 4.89 7.91
CA TYR A 194 -1.31 4.43 6.60
C TYR A 194 -2.40 4.50 5.54
N LEU A 195 -2.05 4.98 4.34
CA LEU A 195 -2.92 4.97 3.18
C LEU A 195 -2.19 4.32 2.00
N GLY A 196 -2.84 3.40 1.29
CA GLY A 196 -2.26 2.80 0.10
C GLY A 196 -3.32 2.33 -0.89
N GLU A 197 -3.09 2.58 -2.18
CA GLU A 197 -3.92 2.13 -3.29
C GLU A 197 -3.13 1.15 -4.17
N SER A 198 -3.75 0.05 -4.60
CA SER A 198 -3.19 -0.92 -5.55
C SER A 198 -1.85 -1.49 -5.09
N PHE A 199 -0.74 -1.05 -5.69
CA PHE A 199 0.62 -1.37 -5.26
C PHE A 199 0.89 -0.94 -3.82
N GLY A 200 0.56 0.30 -3.44
CA GLY A 200 0.65 0.78 -2.08
C GLY A 200 -0.26 0.00 -1.13
N GLY A 201 -1.46 -0.37 -1.56
CA GLY A 201 -2.36 -1.22 -0.76
C GLY A 201 -1.74 -2.58 -0.44
N GLY A 202 -1.12 -3.23 -1.45
CA GLY A 202 -0.42 -4.49 -1.27
C GLY A 202 0.84 -4.36 -0.39
N LEU A 203 1.66 -3.32 -0.62
CA LEU A 203 2.83 -3.04 0.22
C LEU A 203 2.44 -2.75 1.68
N GLY A 204 1.35 -2.01 1.90
CA GLY A 204 0.80 -1.75 3.22
C GLY A 204 0.40 -3.04 3.93
N ALA A 205 -0.33 -3.93 3.26
CA ALA A 205 -0.70 -5.23 3.81
C ALA A 205 0.53 -6.08 4.19
N LEU A 206 1.62 -6.01 3.40
CA LEU A 206 2.88 -6.69 3.69
C LEU A 206 3.67 -6.04 4.83
N ALA A 207 3.69 -4.71 4.93
CA ALA A 207 4.60 -3.97 5.80
C ALA A 207 4.03 -3.71 7.20
N LEU A 208 2.74 -3.39 7.31
CA LEU A 208 2.12 -2.94 8.56
C LEU A 208 2.05 -3.96 9.70
N PRO A 209 1.94 -5.29 9.47
CA PRO A 209 1.87 -6.25 10.58
C PRO A 209 3.08 -6.25 11.52
N TRP A 210 4.19 -5.65 11.06
CA TRP A 210 5.51 -5.75 11.70
C TRP A 210 5.98 -4.43 12.33
N ASP A 211 5.17 -3.37 12.23
CA ASP A 211 5.56 -2.02 12.66
C ASP A 211 4.52 -1.42 13.63
N ASP A 212 4.94 -1.30 14.89
CA ASP A 212 4.12 -0.78 15.98
C ASP A 212 3.82 0.72 15.87
N ARG A 213 4.48 1.46 14.97
CA ARG A 213 4.22 2.91 14.82
C ARG A 213 2.84 3.22 14.28
N PHE A 214 2.20 2.30 13.58
CA PHE A 214 0.90 2.53 12.95
C PHE A 214 -0.27 2.23 13.91
N GLY A 215 -1.35 3.02 13.81
CA GLY A 215 -2.56 2.89 14.62
C GLY A 215 -3.84 2.61 13.83
N ALA A 216 -3.85 2.93 12.54
CA ALA A 216 -4.95 2.61 11.62
C ALA A 216 -4.44 2.61 10.17
N ALA A 217 -5.12 1.88 9.28
CA ALA A 217 -4.79 1.85 7.87
C ALA A 217 -6.02 1.88 6.95
N GLN A 218 -5.84 2.41 5.75
CA GLN A 218 -6.71 2.18 4.61
C GLN A 218 -5.95 1.48 3.48
N LEU A 219 -6.51 0.39 2.98
CA LEU A 219 -6.02 -0.35 1.83
C LEU A 219 -7.07 -0.33 0.72
N THR A 220 -6.82 0.40 -0.36
CA THR A 220 -7.71 0.47 -1.53
C THR A 220 -7.21 -0.48 -2.62
N VAL A 221 -8.08 -1.36 -3.10
CA VAL A 221 -7.82 -2.39 -4.13
C VAL A 221 -6.46 -3.09 -3.97
N PRO A 222 -6.12 -3.62 -2.77
CA PRO A 222 -4.77 -4.07 -2.47
C PRO A 222 -4.33 -5.21 -3.39
N THR A 223 -3.16 -5.04 -4.02
CA THR A 223 -2.54 -6.10 -4.84
C THR A 223 -1.78 -7.12 -3.99
N PHE A 224 -1.22 -8.15 -4.64
CA PHE A 224 -0.45 -9.24 -4.02
C PHE A 224 -1.24 -10.18 -3.09
N GLY A 225 -2.57 -10.06 -3.02
CA GLY A 225 -3.39 -11.00 -2.27
C GLY A 225 -3.57 -12.35 -2.97
N ASN A 226 -3.38 -13.44 -2.24
CA ASN A 226 -3.64 -14.82 -2.67
C ASN A 226 -2.94 -15.18 -3.99
N HIS A 227 -1.61 -15.23 -3.98
CA HIS A 227 -0.77 -15.59 -5.14
C HIS A 227 -1.16 -16.91 -5.80
N PRO A 228 -1.46 -18.02 -5.07
CA PRO A 228 -1.91 -19.25 -5.72
C PRO A 228 -3.13 -19.05 -6.62
N LEU A 229 -4.11 -18.26 -6.18
CA LEU A 229 -5.26 -17.90 -6.99
C LEU A 229 -4.90 -16.85 -8.06
N ARG A 230 -4.17 -15.80 -7.69
CA ARG A 230 -3.76 -14.72 -8.62
C ARG A 230 -3.02 -15.27 -9.84
N LEU A 231 -2.17 -16.28 -9.66
CA LEU A 231 -1.43 -16.91 -10.74
C LEU A 231 -2.34 -17.58 -11.79
N THR A 232 -3.57 -17.96 -11.42
CA THR A 232 -4.55 -18.53 -12.35
C THR A 232 -5.39 -17.48 -13.07
N LEU A 233 -5.47 -16.25 -12.55
CA LEU A 233 -6.38 -15.20 -13.03
C LEU A 233 -5.69 -14.22 -14.00
N PRO A 234 -6.02 -14.23 -15.30
CA PRO A 234 -5.50 -13.23 -16.24
C PRO A 234 -5.84 -11.82 -15.79
N CYS A 235 -4.87 -10.91 -15.89
CA CYS A 235 -5.07 -9.51 -15.53
C CYS A 235 -4.23 -8.61 -16.44
N ALA A 236 -4.31 -7.29 -16.24
CA ALA A 236 -3.45 -6.32 -16.89
C ALA A 236 -2.26 -5.94 -15.97
N GLY A 237 -1.20 -5.41 -16.58
CA GLY A 237 -0.07 -4.83 -15.84
C GLY A 237 0.82 -5.87 -15.16
N SER A 238 1.33 -5.53 -13.96
CA SER A 238 2.37 -6.31 -13.27
C SER A 238 1.92 -7.72 -12.90
N GLY A 239 0.64 -7.94 -12.63
CA GLY A 239 0.13 -9.28 -12.34
C GLY A 239 0.31 -10.26 -13.50
N GLU A 240 0.11 -9.82 -14.74
CA GLU A 240 0.31 -10.68 -15.91
C GLU A 240 1.78 -10.97 -16.17
N ALA A 241 2.67 -10.02 -15.89
CA ALA A 241 4.11 -10.25 -15.98
C ALA A 241 4.56 -11.37 -15.03
N VAL A 242 4.05 -11.37 -13.78
CA VAL A 242 4.30 -12.44 -12.81
C VAL A 242 3.72 -13.78 -13.29
N ARG A 243 2.49 -13.79 -13.83
CA ARG A 243 1.88 -15.00 -14.40
C ARG A 243 2.69 -15.57 -15.55
N ALA A 244 3.14 -14.72 -16.47
CA ALA A 244 3.96 -15.12 -17.60
C ALA A 244 5.29 -15.71 -17.13
N HIS A 245 5.96 -15.05 -16.18
CA HIS A 245 7.20 -15.55 -15.59
C HIS A 245 7.00 -16.90 -14.90
N HIS A 246 5.92 -17.06 -14.11
CA HIS A 246 5.58 -18.32 -13.44
C HIS A 246 5.33 -19.49 -14.41
N ARG A 247 4.77 -19.25 -15.61
CA ARG A 247 4.60 -20.31 -16.62
C ARG A 247 5.94 -20.93 -17.04
N GLU A 248 7.02 -20.15 -17.00
CA GLU A 248 8.36 -20.57 -17.38
C GLU A 248 9.20 -21.00 -16.16
N HIS A 249 8.89 -20.44 -14.98
CA HIS A 249 9.62 -20.61 -13.71
C HIS A 249 8.65 -20.91 -12.56
N PRO A 250 8.02 -22.09 -12.52
CA PRO A 250 6.99 -22.42 -11.52
C PRO A 250 7.50 -22.36 -10.06
N GLU A 251 8.81 -22.54 -9.85
CA GLU A 251 9.49 -22.43 -8.55
C GLU A 251 9.37 -21.04 -7.92
N VAL A 252 9.06 -20.00 -8.71
CA VAL A 252 8.84 -18.64 -8.20
C VAL A 252 7.70 -18.58 -7.18
N THR A 253 6.79 -19.55 -7.21
CA THR A 253 5.70 -19.71 -6.23
C THR A 253 6.21 -19.74 -4.79
N ASP A 254 7.37 -20.37 -4.55
CA ASP A 254 7.98 -20.45 -3.21
C ASP A 254 8.44 -19.08 -2.73
N VAL A 255 8.91 -18.22 -3.64
CA VAL A 255 9.24 -16.83 -3.33
C VAL A 255 7.97 -16.02 -3.10
N LEU A 256 7.00 -16.09 -4.02
CA LEU A 256 5.75 -15.35 -3.95
C LEU A 256 4.96 -15.63 -2.66
N GLY A 257 5.05 -16.83 -2.10
CA GLY A 257 4.46 -17.15 -0.79
C GLY A 257 4.93 -16.23 0.35
N TYR A 258 6.17 -15.71 0.30
CA TYR A 258 6.66 -14.72 1.26
C TYR A 258 6.10 -13.31 1.02
N PHE A 259 5.55 -13.03 -0.16
CA PHE A 259 5.04 -11.73 -0.57
C PHE A 259 3.54 -11.77 -0.87
N ASP A 260 2.83 -12.69 -0.24
CA ASP A 260 1.38 -12.77 -0.29
C ASP A 260 0.76 -11.83 0.75
N ALA A 261 0.08 -10.79 0.26
CA ALA A 261 -0.55 -9.77 1.09
C ALA A 261 -1.70 -10.33 1.95
N ALA A 262 -2.42 -11.36 1.48
CA ALA A 262 -3.48 -11.97 2.26
C ALA A 262 -2.90 -12.80 3.40
N THR A 263 -1.79 -13.51 3.15
CA THR A 263 -1.02 -14.20 4.17
C THR A 263 -0.50 -13.23 5.22
N ALA A 264 0.12 -12.12 4.81
CA ALA A 264 0.59 -11.09 5.74
C ALA A 264 -0.56 -10.46 6.56
N ALA A 265 -1.72 -10.23 5.93
CA ALA A 265 -2.89 -9.66 6.59
C ALA A 265 -3.42 -10.49 7.78
N THR A 266 -3.16 -11.81 7.80
CA THR A 266 -3.45 -12.65 8.98
C THR A 266 -2.65 -12.30 10.23
N ARG A 267 -1.62 -11.45 10.13
CA ARG A 267 -0.91 -10.85 11.26
C ARG A 267 -1.29 -9.39 11.51
N LEU A 268 -2.10 -8.77 10.63
CA LEU A 268 -2.46 -7.36 10.75
C LEU A 268 -3.58 -7.18 11.78
N THR A 269 -3.20 -6.90 13.03
CA THR A 269 -4.13 -6.64 14.14
C THR A 269 -4.61 -5.18 14.20
N LEU A 270 -4.00 -4.31 13.38
CA LEU A 270 -4.35 -2.91 13.24
C LEU A 270 -5.79 -2.73 12.70
N PRO A 271 -6.59 -1.81 13.23
CA PRO A 271 -7.84 -1.41 12.60
C PRO A 271 -7.61 -1.02 11.14
N THR A 272 -8.29 -1.69 10.22
CA THR A 272 -8.06 -1.50 8.77
C THR A 272 -9.38 -1.32 8.01
N LEU A 273 -9.50 -0.20 7.29
CA LEU A 273 -10.53 0.01 6.28
C LEU A 273 -10.02 -0.53 4.94
N VAL A 274 -10.70 -1.53 4.38
CA VAL A 274 -10.41 -2.01 3.03
C VAL A 274 -11.46 -1.48 2.07
N ALA A 275 -11.03 -0.94 0.94
CA ALA A 275 -11.91 -0.65 -0.18
C ALA A 275 -11.60 -1.64 -1.30
N ALA A 276 -12.49 -2.60 -1.57
CA ALA A 276 -12.26 -3.67 -2.56
C ALA A 276 -13.30 -3.60 -3.67
N ALA A 277 -12.86 -3.76 -4.92
CA ALA A 277 -13.71 -3.64 -6.10
C ALA A 277 -14.31 -4.97 -6.54
N LEU A 278 -15.54 -4.94 -7.06
CA LEU A 278 -16.18 -6.11 -7.69
C LEU A 278 -15.71 -6.36 -9.12
N PHE A 279 -15.21 -5.33 -9.80
CA PHE A 279 -14.69 -5.40 -11.16
C PHE A 279 -13.32 -4.71 -11.21
N ASP A 280 -12.25 -5.44 -11.53
CA ASP A 280 -10.92 -4.82 -11.62
C ASP A 280 -10.02 -5.59 -12.60
N PRO A 281 -9.62 -4.96 -13.73
CA PRO A 281 -8.81 -5.61 -14.74
C PRO A 281 -7.33 -5.73 -14.34
N SER A 282 -6.85 -4.96 -13.37
CA SER A 282 -5.43 -4.93 -12.98
C SER A 282 -5.15 -5.74 -11.72
N VAL A 283 -6.03 -5.65 -10.73
CA VAL A 283 -5.91 -6.36 -9.45
C VAL A 283 -7.13 -7.26 -9.28
N PRO A 284 -7.04 -8.58 -9.53
CA PRO A 284 -8.22 -9.45 -9.48
C PRO A 284 -8.99 -9.34 -8.14
N PRO A 285 -10.32 -9.07 -8.14
CA PRO A 285 -11.16 -8.97 -6.94
C PRO A 285 -10.96 -10.11 -5.92
N PRO A 286 -10.83 -11.40 -6.32
CA PRO A 286 -10.58 -12.48 -5.38
C PRO A 286 -9.36 -12.25 -4.47
N GLY A 287 -8.28 -11.68 -5.02
CA GLY A 287 -7.08 -11.35 -4.24
C GLY A 287 -7.30 -10.18 -3.29
N GLN A 288 -8.03 -9.15 -3.72
CA GLN A 288 -8.36 -7.98 -2.88
C GLN A 288 -9.18 -8.39 -1.65
N PHE A 289 -10.23 -9.20 -1.89
CA PHE A 289 -11.09 -9.70 -0.82
C PHE A 289 -10.35 -10.69 0.08
N ALA A 290 -9.46 -11.53 -0.45
CA ALA A 290 -8.61 -12.39 0.37
C ALA A 290 -7.78 -11.60 1.39
N VAL A 291 -7.26 -10.42 1.02
CA VAL A 291 -6.58 -9.51 1.97
C VAL A 291 -7.53 -9.05 3.06
N HIS A 292 -8.72 -8.56 2.71
CA HIS A 292 -9.72 -8.13 3.69
C HIS A 292 -10.14 -9.26 4.64
N ASN A 293 -10.52 -10.41 4.09
CA ASN A 293 -11.05 -11.56 4.83
C ASN A 293 -10.02 -12.11 5.83
N ALA A 294 -8.74 -11.97 5.52
CA ALA A 294 -7.62 -12.46 6.30
C ALA A 294 -7.23 -11.54 7.47
N LEU A 295 -7.66 -10.27 7.48
CA LEU A 295 -7.32 -9.32 8.55
C LEU A 295 -7.63 -9.90 9.93
N ALA A 296 -6.63 -9.94 10.79
CA ALA A 296 -6.73 -10.47 12.17
C ALA A 296 -7.31 -9.44 13.16
N GLY A 297 -7.18 -8.15 12.84
CA GLY A 297 -7.71 -7.05 13.63
C GLY A 297 -9.14 -6.67 13.28
N GLU A 298 -9.57 -5.54 13.85
CA GLU A 298 -10.81 -4.88 13.44
C GLU A 298 -10.74 -4.49 11.96
N ARG A 299 -11.80 -4.83 11.21
CA ARG A 299 -11.84 -4.62 9.77
C ARG A 299 -13.17 -4.01 9.34
N GLU A 300 -13.08 -3.03 8.47
CA GLU A 300 -14.22 -2.47 7.75
C GLU A 300 -14.03 -2.70 6.25
N LEU A 301 -15.13 -2.88 5.53
CA LEU A 301 -15.14 -3.07 4.08
C LEU A 301 -16.04 -2.04 3.42
N GLN A 302 -15.47 -1.28 2.49
CA GLN A 302 -16.24 -0.58 1.47
C GLN A 302 -16.11 -1.35 0.15
N VAL A 303 -17.23 -1.84 -0.37
CA VAL A 303 -17.26 -2.47 -1.68
C VAL A 303 -17.33 -1.37 -2.73
N LEU A 304 -16.38 -1.38 -3.67
CA LEU A 304 -16.35 -0.48 -4.81
C LEU A 304 -16.97 -1.16 -6.03
N THR A 305 -17.62 -0.37 -6.88
CA THR A 305 -18.19 -0.89 -8.13
C THR A 305 -17.09 -1.37 -9.08
N ALA A 306 -16.02 -0.58 -9.25
CA ALA A 306 -14.86 -0.99 -10.03
C ALA A 306 -13.55 -0.37 -9.53
N GLY A 307 -12.44 -1.09 -9.75
CA GLY A 307 -11.07 -0.63 -9.55
C GLY A 307 -10.34 -0.61 -10.89
N HIS A 308 -9.37 0.31 -11.06
CA HIS A 308 -8.58 0.46 -12.29
C HIS A 308 -9.40 0.53 -13.59
N PHE A 309 -10.65 1.00 -13.50
CA PHE A 309 -11.58 1.09 -14.61
C PHE A 309 -12.46 2.32 -14.42
N ALA A 310 -12.70 3.07 -15.49
CA ALA A 310 -13.56 4.25 -15.44
C ALA A 310 -15.03 3.82 -15.60
N TYR A 311 -15.89 4.31 -14.71
CA TYR A 311 -17.32 4.02 -14.74
C TYR A 311 -18.15 5.22 -14.30
N ARG A 312 -19.43 5.20 -14.67
CA ARG A 312 -20.38 6.21 -14.23
C ARG A 312 -20.61 6.08 -12.72
N GLY A 313 -20.40 7.16 -11.98
CA GLY A 313 -20.58 7.18 -10.53
C GLY A 313 -19.27 7.13 -9.73
N MET A 314 -18.12 6.91 -10.37
CA MET A 314 -16.83 6.81 -9.68
C MET A 314 -16.47 8.03 -8.82
N VAL A 315 -16.89 9.24 -9.22
CA VAL A 315 -16.65 10.47 -8.44
C VAL A 315 -17.46 10.46 -7.14
N ALA A 316 -18.71 9.99 -7.19
CA ALA A 316 -19.56 9.91 -6.00
C ALA A 316 -19.08 8.80 -5.05
N GLU A 317 -18.69 7.64 -5.58
CA GLU A 317 -18.14 6.53 -4.79
C GLU A 317 -16.78 6.90 -4.17
N ALA A 318 -15.94 7.66 -4.88
CA ALA A 318 -14.70 8.21 -4.32
C ALA A 318 -14.97 9.20 -3.18
N ALA A 319 -15.95 10.10 -3.33
CA ALA A 319 -16.33 11.02 -2.26
C ALA A 319 -16.89 10.29 -1.03
N GLU A 320 -17.64 9.19 -1.23
CA GLU A 320 -18.09 8.32 -0.14
C GLU A 320 -16.91 7.64 0.57
N LEU A 321 -15.94 7.12 -0.20
CA LEU A 321 -14.71 6.56 0.36
C LEU A 321 -13.92 7.60 1.16
N ASP A 322 -13.83 8.84 0.66
CA ASP A 322 -13.15 9.93 1.36
C ASP A 322 -13.83 10.30 2.69
N ALA A 323 -15.18 10.28 2.72
CA ALA A 323 -15.95 10.51 3.95
C ALA A 323 -15.76 9.36 4.95
N ASN A 324 -15.85 8.11 4.49
CA ASN A 324 -15.64 6.92 5.32
C ASN A 324 -14.22 6.88 5.88
N ARG A 325 -13.23 7.21 5.05
CA ARG A 325 -11.82 7.36 5.45
C ARG A 325 -11.65 8.38 6.57
N THR A 326 -12.21 9.57 6.40
CA THR A 326 -12.13 10.65 7.39
C THR A 326 -12.73 10.23 8.73
N ARG A 327 -13.93 9.65 8.69
CA ARG A 327 -14.59 9.09 9.88
C ARG A 327 -13.72 8.01 10.54
N PHE A 328 -13.27 7.03 9.75
CA PHE A 328 -12.50 5.89 10.21
C PHE A 328 -11.22 6.33 10.94
N PHE A 329 -10.40 7.18 10.32
CA PHE A 329 -9.19 7.66 10.98
C PHE A 329 -9.48 8.52 12.21
N GLY A 330 -10.55 9.33 12.19
CA GLY A 330 -10.94 10.18 13.32
C GLY A 330 -11.37 9.38 14.57
N GLU A 331 -11.88 8.17 14.38
CA GLU A 331 -12.24 7.27 15.48
C GLU A 331 -11.05 6.47 16.03
N ARG A 332 -10.02 6.21 15.20
CA ARG A 332 -8.93 5.28 15.54
C ARG A 332 -7.62 5.97 15.90
N LEU A 333 -7.34 7.14 15.33
CA LEU A 333 -6.16 7.92 15.66
C LEU A 333 -6.50 8.97 16.71
N ARG A 334 -5.60 9.13 17.69
CA ARG A 334 -5.65 10.22 18.66
C ARG A 334 -4.71 11.31 18.19
N ALA A 335 -5.10 12.57 18.41
CA ALA A 335 -4.20 13.68 18.23
C ALA A 335 -2.99 13.53 19.17
N VAL A 336 -1.82 13.88 18.68
CA VAL A 336 -0.55 13.90 19.44
C VAL A 336 -0.52 14.98 20.50
#